data_AF-A0AAN1ZS99-F1
#
_entry.id   AF-A0AAN1ZS99-F1
#
_cell.length_a   1.000
_cell.length_b   1.000
_cell.length_c   1.000
_cell.angle_alpha   90.00
_cell.angle_beta   90.00
_cell.angle_gamma   90.00
#
_symmetry.space_group_name_H-M   'P 1'
#
loop_
_entity.id
_entity.type
_entity.pdbx_description
1 polymer ?
#
loop_
_entity_poly.entity_id
_entity_poly.type
_entity_poly.pdbx_seq_one_letter_code
_entity_poly.pdbx_strand_id
1 'polypeptide(L)'
;MMKETTRKVIRDQVKQIAKGVGVTFGVEVIVDYDDNYPVLFNSENLTHFVVDSLKDQNIPEVNNIVYLGPQNPSEDFSYYGQVVPSTFFYIGAQPEDGGNYPHHSPLF
;
A
#
# COMPACT_ATOMS: atom_id res chain seq x y z
N MET A 1 -3.17 9.42 -4.58
CA MET A 1 -3.64 9.27 -3.19
C MET A 1 -2.58 8.63 -2.30
N MET A 2 -1.94 7.53 -2.71
CA MET A 2 -0.86 6.90 -1.94
C MET A 2 0.51 7.27 -2.50
N LYS A 3 1.22 8.18 -1.82
CA LYS A 3 2.58 8.62 -2.16
C LYS A 3 3.36 8.92 -0.87
N GLU A 4 4.66 8.69 -0.89
CA GLU A 4 5.54 9.07 0.23
C GLU A 4 5.47 10.57 0.56
N THR A 5 5.32 11.42 -0.46
CA THR A 5 5.14 12.86 -0.25
C THR A 5 3.86 13.18 0.52
N THR A 6 2.80 12.43 0.32
CA THR A 6 1.53 12.59 1.06
C THR A 6 1.72 12.24 2.54
N ARG A 7 2.47 11.17 2.86
CA ARG A 7 2.78 10.81 4.27
C ARG A 7 3.51 11.94 4.99
N LYS A 8 4.54 12.52 4.36
CA LYS A 8 5.28 13.67 4.91
C LYS A 8 4.37 14.87 5.16
N VAL A 9 3.51 15.22 4.20
CA VAL A 9 2.56 16.33 4.37
C VAL A 9 1.63 16.08 5.54
N ILE A 10 1.07 14.87 5.69
CA ILE A 10 0.17 14.54 6.80
C ILE A 10 0.89 14.71 8.14
N ARG A 11 2.09 14.14 8.29
CA ARG A 11 2.89 14.26 9.52
C ARG A 11 3.16 15.71 9.88
N ASP A 12 3.56 16.52 8.90
CA ASP A 12 3.90 17.91 9.13
C ASP A 12 2.65 18.75 9.48
N GLN A 13 1.51 18.46 8.84
CA GLN A 13 0.22 19.10 9.18
C GLN A 13 -0.28 18.72 10.57
N VAL A 14 -0.15 17.46 10.99
CA VAL A 14 -0.50 17.02 12.34
C VAL A 14 0.30 17.79 13.39
N LYS A 15 1.62 17.90 13.20
CA LYS A 15 2.51 18.67 14.09
C LYS A 15 2.16 20.16 14.09
N GLN A 16 1.87 20.73 12.92
CA GLN A 16 1.52 22.14 12.78
C GLN A 16 0.21 22.47 13.51
N ILE A 17 -0.82 21.65 13.34
CA ILE A 17 -2.13 21.84 13.98
C ILE A 17 -2.01 21.68 15.49
N ALA A 18 -1.34 20.62 15.97
CA ALA A 18 -1.14 20.37 17.39
C ALA A 18 -0.41 21.54 18.09
N LYS A 19 0.63 22.09 17.45
CA LYS A 19 1.33 23.28 17.92
C LYS A 19 0.39 24.50 17.99
N GLY A 20 -0.43 24.71 16.96
CA GLY A 20 -1.41 25.80 16.93
C GLY A 20 -2.38 25.73 18.11
N VAL A 21 -2.92 24.54 18.40
CA VAL A 21 -3.81 24.30 19.56
C VAL A 21 -3.10 24.62 20.87
N GLY A 22 -1.85 24.15 21.05
CA GLY A 22 -1.07 24.47 22.25
C GLY A 22 -0.91 25.97 22.48
N VAL A 23 -0.59 26.72 21.42
CA VAL A 23 -0.49 28.20 21.48
C VAL A 23 -1.83 28.84 21.84
N THR A 24 -2.94 28.40 21.24
CA THR A 24 -4.27 28.95 21.49
C THR A 24 -4.68 28.87 22.95
N PHE A 25 -4.35 27.76 23.63
CA PHE A 25 -4.77 27.52 25.02
C PHE A 25 -3.66 27.74 26.05
N GLY A 26 -2.46 28.16 25.63
CA GLY A 26 -1.33 28.38 26.53
C GLY A 26 -0.79 27.09 27.17
N VAL A 27 -0.84 25.97 26.44
CA VAL A 27 -0.36 24.66 26.89
C VAL A 27 0.73 24.10 25.97
N GLU A 28 1.59 23.23 26.50
CA GLU A 28 2.51 22.45 25.68
C GLU A 28 1.80 21.22 25.10
N VAL A 29 2.02 20.97 23.81
CA VAL A 29 1.53 19.76 23.13
C VAL A 29 2.73 19.02 22.55
N ILE A 30 2.96 17.81 23.04
CA ILE A 30 4.01 16.91 22.57
C ILE A 30 3.37 15.92 21.59
N VAL A 31 3.87 15.90 20.35
CA VAL A 31 3.43 14.95 19.32
C VAL A 31 4.51 13.89 19.16
N ASP A 32 4.23 12.69 19.68
CA ASP A 32 4.98 11.49 19.33
C ASP A 32 4.35 10.87 18.08
N TYR A 33 5.13 10.75 17.01
CA TYR A 33 4.64 10.34 15.69
C TYR A 33 5.61 9.33 15.09
N ASP A 34 5.13 8.10 14.93
CA ASP A 34 5.87 7.00 14.34
C ASP A 34 5.52 6.82 12.86
N ASP A 35 6.53 6.91 11.99
CA ASP A 35 6.37 6.62 10.57
C ASP A 35 6.52 5.11 10.37
N ASN A 36 5.40 4.42 10.20
CA ASN A 36 5.36 2.98 9.92
C ASN A 36 5.70 2.67 8.44
N TYR A 37 5.24 1.55 7.89
CA TYR A 37 5.62 1.05 6.55
C TYR A 37 5.56 2.10 5.44
N PRO A 38 6.55 2.14 4.53
CA PRO A 38 6.48 2.92 3.31
C PRO A 38 5.29 2.54 2.43
N VAL A 39 4.93 3.43 1.51
CA VAL A 39 3.99 3.14 0.44
C VAL A 39 4.60 2.04 -0.42
N LEU A 40 3.90 0.91 -0.52
CA LEU A 40 4.23 -0.14 -1.46
C LEU A 40 4.12 0.41 -2.88
N PHE A 41 5.24 0.50 -3.58
CA PHE A 41 5.33 1.00 -4.94
C PHE A 41 6.00 -0.04 -5.82
N ASN A 42 5.29 -0.48 -6.85
CA ASN A 42 5.84 -1.39 -7.84
C ASN A 42 6.67 -0.62 -8.86
N SER A 43 7.86 -1.12 -9.16
CA SER A 43 8.66 -0.61 -10.27
C SER A 43 7.94 -0.84 -11.59
N GLU A 44 7.71 0.23 -12.37
CA GLU A 44 6.95 0.16 -13.63
C GLU A 44 7.56 -0.84 -14.62
N ASN A 45 8.88 -0.77 -14.84
CA ASN A 45 9.58 -1.65 -15.78
C ASN A 45 9.51 -3.12 -15.36
N LEU A 46 9.73 -3.41 -14.07
CA LEU A 46 9.66 -4.78 -13.56
C LEU A 46 8.22 -5.31 -13.61
N THR A 47 7.24 -4.46 -13.32
CA THR A 47 5.81 -4.83 -13.40
C THR A 47 5.43 -5.17 -14.82
N HIS A 48 5.82 -4.35 -15.80
CA HIS A 48 5.57 -4.63 -17.22
C HIS A 48 6.25 -5.93 -17.66
N PHE A 49 7.51 -6.14 -17.27
CA PHE A 49 8.21 -7.38 -17.55
C PHE A 49 7.48 -8.62 -16.99
N VAL A 50 6.97 -8.55 -15.76
CA VAL A 50 6.19 -9.63 -15.15
C VAL A 50 4.89 -9.87 -15.91
N VAL A 51 4.16 -8.81 -16.26
CA VAL A 51 2.89 -8.91 -17.01
C VAL A 51 3.12 -9.56 -18.38
N ASP A 52 4.15 -9.12 -19.11
CA ASP A 52 4.46 -9.65 -20.44
C ASP A 52 4.92 -11.11 -20.35
N SER A 53 5.77 -11.42 -19.36
CA SER A 53 6.19 -12.81 -19.10
C SER A 53 5.00 -13.73 -18.84
N LEU A 54 4.04 -13.30 -18.01
CA LEU A 54 2.85 -14.11 -17.71
C LEU A 54 1.97 -14.33 -18.95
N LYS A 55 1.84 -13.32 -19.83
CA LYS A 55 1.11 -13.46 -21.10
C LYS A 55 1.80 -14.43 -22.05
N ASP A 56 3.13 -14.36 -22.14
CA ASP A 56 3.92 -15.17 -23.06
C ASP A 56 3.95 -16.66 -22.67
N GLN A 57 3.83 -16.98 -21.38
CA GLN A 57 3.82 -18.37 -20.91
C GLN A 57 2.55 -19.15 -21.28
N ASN A 58 1.45 -18.46 -21.65
CA ASN A 58 0.18 -19.09 -22.01
C ASN A 58 -0.30 -20.17 -21.03
N ILE A 59 -0.20 -19.88 -19.72
CA ILE A 59 -0.58 -20.80 -18.64
C ILE A 59 -2.10 -21.00 -18.68
N PRO A 60 -2.61 -22.25 -18.88
CA PRO A 60 -4.04 -22.51 -19.06
C PRO A 60 -4.94 -22.00 -17.93
N GLU A 61 -4.44 -22.03 -16.69
CA GLU A 61 -5.17 -21.62 -15.48
C GLU A 61 -5.23 -20.10 -15.30
N VAL A 62 -4.35 -19.35 -15.98
CA VAL A 62 -4.32 -17.88 -15.90
C VAL A 62 -5.37 -17.32 -16.86
N ASN A 63 -6.59 -17.16 -16.33
CA ASN A 63 -7.74 -16.70 -17.13
C ASN A 63 -7.69 -15.21 -17.47
N ASN A 64 -7.04 -14.39 -16.64
CA ASN A 64 -6.94 -12.94 -16.86
C ASN A 64 -5.78 -12.31 -16.08
N ILE A 65 -5.28 -11.18 -16.58
CA ILE A 65 -4.29 -10.32 -15.91
C ILE A 65 -4.86 -8.90 -15.90
N VAL A 66 -5.18 -8.39 -14.71
CA VAL A 66 -5.92 -7.13 -14.55
C VAL A 66 -5.17 -6.13 -13.67
N TYR A 67 -5.34 -4.84 -13.97
CA TYR A 67 -4.88 -3.77 -13.10
C TYR A 67 -5.98 -3.42 -12.08
N LEU A 68 -5.71 -3.73 -10.81
CA LEU A 68 -6.67 -3.51 -9.71
C LEU A 68 -6.64 -2.09 -9.13
N GLY A 69 -5.68 -1.26 -9.55
CA GLY A 69 -5.41 0.01 -8.88
C GLY A 69 -4.77 -0.16 -7.49
N PRO A 70 -4.54 0.95 -6.77
CA PRO A 70 -3.97 0.93 -5.42
C PRO A 70 -4.92 0.22 -4.44
N GLN A 71 -4.35 -0.53 -3.50
CA GLN A 71 -5.08 -1.25 -2.46
C GLN A 71 -4.94 -0.56 -1.10
N ASN A 72 -5.96 -0.67 -0.26
CA ASN A 72 -6.00 -0.04 1.06
C ASN A 72 -5.04 -0.64 2.12
N PRO A 73 -4.77 -1.97 2.15
CA PRO A 73 -3.88 -2.55 3.15
C PRO A 73 -2.46 -2.01 3.04
N SER A 74 -1.80 -1.87 4.19
CA SER A 74 -0.35 -1.67 4.25
C SER A 74 0.35 -3.02 4.15
N GLU A 75 1.55 -3.03 3.55
CA GLU A 75 2.30 -4.25 3.28
C GLU A 75 3.79 -3.98 3.56
N ASP A 76 4.44 -4.85 4.34
CA ASP A 76 5.84 -4.68 4.72
C ASP A 76 6.81 -4.96 3.56
N PHE A 77 6.33 -5.66 2.52
CA PHE A 77 7.05 -5.81 1.26
C PHE A 77 7.45 -4.45 0.64
N SER A 78 6.75 -3.37 1.03
CA SER A 78 7.11 -2.00 0.67
C SER A 78 8.57 -1.64 0.96
N TYR A 79 9.21 -2.25 1.97
CA TYR A 79 10.61 -2.04 2.28
C TYR A 79 11.57 -2.54 1.19
N TYR A 80 11.25 -3.67 0.52
CA TYR A 80 12.10 -4.17 -0.57
C TYR A 80 12.17 -3.17 -1.73
N GLY A 81 11.03 -2.55 -2.06
CA GLY A 81 10.92 -1.52 -3.09
C GLY A 81 11.73 -0.25 -2.81
N GLN A 82 12.15 -0.01 -1.56
CA GLN A 82 13.02 1.12 -1.21
C GLN A 82 14.49 0.86 -1.57
N VAL A 83 14.89 -0.41 -1.69
CA VAL A 83 16.29 -0.79 -1.88
C VAL A 83 16.55 -1.26 -3.31
N VAL A 84 15.61 -2.03 -3.88
CA VAL A 84 15.73 -2.61 -5.22
C VAL A 84 14.42 -2.53 -5.98
N PRO A 85 14.45 -2.44 -7.32
CA PRO A 85 13.24 -2.57 -8.14
C PRO A 85 12.48 -3.84 -7.75
N SER A 86 11.24 -3.66 -7.30
CA SER A 86 10.40 -4.73 -6.77
C SER A 86 9.01 -4.68 -7.40
N THR A 87 8.32 -5.82 -7.40
CA THR A 87 6.94 -5.95 -7.90
C THR A 87 6.19 -6.92 -7.01
N PHE A 88 5.09 -6.44 -6.44
CA PHE A 88 4.13 -7.19 -5.67
C PHE A 88 2.81 -7.25 -6.43
N PHE A 89 2.22 -8.44 -6.58
CA PHE A 89 0.97 -8.62 -7.28
C PHE A 89 0.14 -9.71 -6.60
N TYR A 90 -1.15 -9.72 -6.91
CA TYR A 90 -2.12 -10.62 -6.29
C TYR A 90 -2.43 -11.79 -7.23
N ILE A 91 -2.67 -12.95 -6.63
CA ILE A 91 -3.29 -14.09 -7.29
C ILE A 91 -4.74 -14.15 -6.79
N GLY A 92 -5.70 -14.26 -7.71
CA GLY A 92 -7.11 -14.36 -7.34
C GLY A 92 -7.36 -15.62 -6.51
N ALA A 93 -7.98 -15.44 -5.34
CA ALA A 93 -8.24 -16.51 -4.37
C ALA A 93 -9.70 -16.50 -3.89
N GLN A 94 -10.64 -16.16 -4.78
CA GLN A 94 -12.07 -16.16 -4.50
C GLN A 94 -12.52 -17.56 -4.04
N PRO A 95 -13.15 -17.69 -2.87
CA PRO A 95 -13.72 -18.96 -2.41
C PRO A 95 -14.74 -19.56 -3.40
N GLU A 96 -14.81 -20.90 -3.45
CA GLU A 96 -15.73 -21.63 -4.33
C GLU A 96 -17.21 -21.31 -4.08
N ASP A 97 -17.56 -20.95 -2.84
CA ASP A 97 -18.92 -20.56 -2.45
C ASP A 97 -19.31 -19.16 -2.98
N GLY A 98 -18.38 -18.45 -3.63
CA GLY A 98 -18.58 -17.08 -4.12
C GLY A 98 -18.68 -16.04 -2.99
N GLY A 99 -18.34 -16.41 -1.76
CA GLY A 99 -18.41 -15.56 -0.59
C GLY A 99 -17.38 -14.44 -0.59
N ASN A 100 -17.73 -13.29 -0.02
CA ASN A 100 -16.79 -12.19 0.18
C ASN A 100 -16.37 -12.13 1.64
N TYR A 101 -15.25 -12.81 1.95
CA TYR A 101 -14.63 -12.81 3.27
C TYR A 101 -13.33 -12.00 3.19
N PRO A 102 -13.34 -10.70 3.55
CA PRO A 102 -12.17 -9.85 3.39
C PRO A 102 -11.02 -10.31 4.30
N HIS A 103 -9.79 -9.93 3.94
CA HIS A 103 -8.63 -10.15 4.80
C HIS A 103 -8.91 -9.66 6.23
N HIS A 104 -8.42 -10.41 7.23
CA HIS A 104 -8.64 -10.17 8.67
C HIS A 104 -10.10 -10.36 9.15
N SER A 105 -10.99 -10.90 8.33
CA SER A 105 -12.30 -11.39 8.79
C SER A 105 -12.15 -12.69 9.59
N PRO A 106 -13.00 -12.98 10.59
CA PRO A 106 -13.09 -14.31 11.22
C PRO A 106 -13.51 -15.44 10.27
N LEU A 107 -14.01 -15.09 9.09
CA LEU A 107 -14.42 -16.02 8.03
C LEU A 107 -13.36 -16.16 6.92
N PHE A 108 -12.20 -15.50 7.08
CA PHE A 108 -11.02 -15.71 6.23
C PHE A 108 -10.16 -16.84 6.80
#